data_AF-A0A165C9U8-F1
#
_entry.id   AF-A0A165C9U8-F1
#
_cell.length_a   1.000
_cell.length_b   1.000
_cell.length_c   1.000
_cell.angle_alpha   90.00
_cell.angle_beta   90.00
_cell.angle_gamma   90.00
#
_symmetry.space_group_name_H-M   'P 1'
#
loop_
_entity.id
_entity.type
_entity.pdbx_description
1 polymer ?
#
loop_
_entity_poly.entity_id
_entity_poly.type
_entity_poly.pdbx_seq_one_letter_code
_entity_poly.pdbx_strand_id
1 'polypeptide(L)'
;MEDLKAELLKLVPLFFTLHIVGGHVGLPMLVCTFFASKTTRSNPIIINFCVTWVIYSISFCLLFYGNYTRADHVPAGLCAIQASLVYGSTAMTAVAGLIMVVQIWSTFCAPWGLPYVSSLSRAVKLTIVLSVPYMTLLLCSAASGYVAVTHPDNVIALSGIYCSIETGFFSTSDRSVVLRNDSADSLRI
;
A
#
# COMPACT_ATOMS: atom_id res chain seq x y z
N MET A 1 17.50 0.14 -23.36
CA MET A 1 17.26 0.12 -21.89
C MET A 1 17.14 1.53 -21.31
N GLU A 2 17.82 2.53 -21.88
CA GLU A 2 17.76 3.94 -21.44
C GLU A 2 16.39 4.61 -21.70
N ASP A 3 15.72 4.31 -22.82
CA ASP A 3 14.41 4.89 -23.15
C ASP A 3 13.30 4.48 -22.16
N LEU A 4 13.33 3.23 -21.67
CA LEU A 4 12.39 2.73 -20.67
C LEU A 4 12.54 3.45 -19.33
N LYS A 5 13.79 3.69 -18.90
CA LYS A 5 14.07 4.47 -17.68
C LYS A 5 13.61 5.91 -17.83
N ALA A 6 13.82 6.52 -19.00
CA ALA A 6 13.39 7.89 -19.28
C ALA A 6 11.86 8.05 -19.22
N GLU A 7 11.11 7.08 -19.77
CA GLU A 7 9.65 7.07 -19.67
C GLU A 7 9.18 6.87 -18.22
N LEU A 8 9.78 5.94 -17.46
CA LEU A 8 9.44 5.77 -16.04
C LEU A 8 9.71 7.02 -15.20
N LEU A 9 10.83 7.71 -15.45
CA LEU A 9 11.17 8.94 -14.75
C LEU A 9 10.15 10.08 -14.99
N LYS A 10 9.45 10.08 -16.13
CA LYS A 10 8.35 11.03 -16.38
C LYS A 10 7.08 10.70 -15.58
N LEU A 11 6.86 9.44 -15.22
CA LEU A 11 5.70 9.02 -14.43
C LEU A 11 5.88 9.26 -12.92
N VAL A 12 7.12 9.33 -12.44
CA VAL A 12 7.45 9.62 -11.03
C VAL A 12 6.74 10.85 -10.45
N PRO A 13 6.85 12.06 -11.06
CA PRO A 13 6.18 13.24 -10.54
C PRO A 13 4.66 13.10 -10.58
N LEU A 14 4.09 12.43 -11.60
CA LEU A 14 2.65 12.19 -11.69
C LEU A 14 2.17 11.29 -10.54
N PHE A 15 2.92 10.21 -10.27
CA PHE A 15 2.64 9.26 -9.19
C PHE A 15 2.64 9.94 -7.81
N PHE A 16 3.68 10.71 -7.50
CA PHE A 16 3.77 11.45 -6.24
C PHE A 16 2.74 12.56 -6.15
N THR A 17 2.46 13.28 -7.25
CA THR A 17 1.41 14.29 -7.27
C THR A 17 0.05 13.68 -6.96
N LEU A 18 -0.26 12.51 -7.53
CA LEU A 18 -1.50 11.79 -7.24
C LEU A 18 -1.60 11.39 -5.75
N HIS A 19 -0.51 10.89 -5.17
CA HIS A 19 -0.46 10.48 -3.76
C HIS A 19 -0.55 11.67 -2.79
N ILE A 20 0.08 12.80 -3.12
CA ILE A 20 0.03 14.00 -2.30
C ILE A 20 -1.35 14.67 -2.44
N VAL A 21 -1.82 14.90 -3.67
CA VAL A 21 -3.11 15.58 -3.90
C VAL A 21 -4.26 14.70 -3.44
N GLY A 22 -4.28 13.41 -3.80
CA GLY A 22 -5.34 12.49 -3.41
C GLY A 22 -5.26 12.09 -1.94
N GLY A 23 -4.09 11.59 -1.51
CA GLY A 23 -3.87 11.03 -0.19
C GLY A 23 -3.72 12.07 0.93
N HIS A 24 -2.94 13.14 0.71
CA HIS A 24 -2.66 14.14 1.76
C HIS A 24 -3.63 15.33 1.76
N VAL A 25 -4.19 15.71 0.61
CA VAL A 25 -5.07 16.89 0.54
C VAL A 25 -6.53 16.47 0.41
N GLY A 26 -6.86 15.66 -0.59
CA GLY A 26 -8.24 15.25 -0.89
C GLY A 26 -8.88 14.47 0.25
N LEU A 27 -8.17 13.49 0.80
CA LEU A 27 -8.69 12.66 1.89
C LEU A 27 -8.89 13.42 3.21
N PRO A 28 -7.91 14.20 3.71
CA PRO A 28 -8.10 15.00 4.91
C PRO A 28 -9.16 16.08 4.72
N MET A 29 -9.27 16.67 3.52
CA MET A 29 -10.35 17.59 3.20
C MET A 29 -11.72 16.91 3.29
N LEU A 30 -11.83 15.66 2.84
CA LEU A 30 -13.05 14.86 2.92
C LEU A 30 -13.40 14.49 4.37
N VAL A 31 -12.40 14.14 5.19
CA VAL A 31 -12.56 13.95 6.63
C VAL A 31 -13.01 15.24 7.32
N CYS A 32 -12.37 16.37 7.03
CA CYS A 32 -12.74 17.69 7.54
C CYS A 32 -14.18 18.06 7.14
N THR A 33 -14.58 17.76 5.92
CA THR A 33 -15.96 17.99 5.43
C THR A 33 -16.96 17.18 6.25
N PHE A 34 -16.64 15.92 6.55
CA PHE A 34 -17.48 15.08 7.41
C PHE A 34 -17.56 15.57 8.85
N PHE A 35 -16.49 16.16 9.39
CA PHE A 35 -16.53 16.77 10.72
C PHE A 35 -17.28 18.12 10.73
N ALA A 36 -17.16 18.91 9.67
CA ALA A 36 -17.82 20.21 9.55
C ALA A 36 -19.34 20.08 9.30
N SER A 37 -19.77 19.01 8.62
CA SER A 37 -21.18 18.74 8.37
C SER A 37 -21.85 18.17 9.62
N LYS A 38 -22.40 19.06 10.45
CA LYS A 38 -23.19 18.72 11.67
C LYS A 38 -24.43 17.86 11.38
N THR A 39 -24.84 17.73 10.12
CA THR A 39 -26.04 17.00 9.69
C THR A 39 -25.78 15.52 9.39
N THR A 40 -24.54 15.15 9.04
CA THR A 40 -24.21 13.76 8.68
C THR A 40 -23.63 13.01 9.87
N ARG A 41 -24.26 11.91 10.27
CA ARG A 41 -23.65 10.92 11.18
C ARG A 41 -22.46 10.29 10.46
N SER A 42 -21.28 10.89 10.62
CA SER A 42 -20.05 10.44 9.99
C SER A 42 -19.73 9.00 10.39
N ASN A 43 -19.73 8.10 9.40
CA ASN A 43 -19.50 6.68 9.66
C ASN A 43 -18.02 6.46 9.99
N PRO A 44 -17.69 5.92 11.18
CA PRO A 44 -16.30 5.71 11.60
C PRO A 44 -15.51 4.79 10.66
N ILE A 45 -16.19 3.93 9.90
CA ILE A 45 -15.58 3.07 8.87
C ILE A 45 -15.02 3.88 7.71
N ILE A 46 -15.71 4.95 7.27
CA ILE A 46 -15.24 5.80 6.18
C ILE A 46 -14.01 6.60 6.64
N ILE A 47 -14.04 7.13 7.86
CA ILE A 47 -12.89 7.82 8.46
C ILE A 47 -11.70 6.85 8.55
N ASN A 48 -11.93 5.62 9.02
CA ASN A 48 -10.88 4.60 9.11
C ASN A 48 -10.27 4.29 7.73
N PHE A 49 -11.12 4.10 6.72
CA PHE A 49 -10.67 3.90 5.34
C PHE A 49 -9.82 5.08 4.89
N CYS A 50 -10.25 6.32 5.14
CA CYS A 50 -9.46 7.50 4.81
C CYS A 50 -8.07 7.47 5.50
N VAL A 51 -8.02 7.19 6.79
CA VAL A 51 -6.75 7.10 7.52
C VAL A 51 -5.82 6.02 6.93
N THR A 52 -6.35 4.85 6.57
CA THR A 52 -5.53 3.78 5.95
C THR A 52 -4.92 4.21 4.61
N TRP A 53 -5.64 4.99 3.81
CA TRP A 53 -5.14 5.53 2.54
C TRP A 53 -4.11 6.65 2.70
N VAL A 54 -4.21 7.44 3.78
CA VAL A 54 -3.17 8.41 4.16
C VAL A 54 -1.88 7.66 4.51
N ILE A 55 -1.97 6.62 5.35
CA ILE A 55 -0.81 5.79 5.72
C ILE A 55 -0.18 5.14 4.48
N TYR A 56 -1.01 4.55 3.61
CA TYR A 56 -0.57 4.02 2.32
C TYR A 56 0.22 5.07 1.55
N SER A 57 -0.30 6.29 1.45
CA SER A 57 0.37 7.36 0.72
C SER A 57 1.71 7.76 1.32
N ILE A 58 1.79 7.85 2.65
CA ILE A 58 3.04 8.14 3.38
C ILE A 58 4.09 7.05 3.10
N SER A 59 3.70 5.76 3.12
CA SER A 59 4.60 4.64 2.84
C SER A 59 5.24 4.75 1.46
N PHE A 60 4.46 5.14 0.43
CA PHE A 60 4.99 5.35 -0.92
C PHE A 60 5.86 6.62 -1.02
N CYS A 61 5.52 7.69 -0.30
CA CYS A 61 6.29 8.94 -0.28
C CYS A 61 7.59 8.88 0.55
N LEU A 62 7.86 7.81 1.28
CA LEU A 62 9.03 7.73 2.17
C LEU A 62 10.37 7.96 1.45
N LEU A 63 10.52 7.41 0.25
CA LEU A 63 11.72 7.58 -0.59
C LEU A 63 11.87 9.03 -1.10
N PHE A 64 10.74 9.69 -1.36
CA PHE A 64 10.68 11.09 -1.75
C PHE A 64 11.10 12.00 -0.58
N TYR A 65 10.63 11.73 0.63
CA TYR A 65 11.05 12.47 1.83
C TYR A 65 12.54 12.29 2.17
N GLY A 66 13.10 11.12 1.89
CA GLY A 66 14.53 10.88 2.03
C GLY A 66 15.40 11.57 0.97
N ASN A 67 14.79 12.25 -0.03
CA ASN A 67 15.48 12.86 -1.16
C ASN A 67 16.32 11.85 -2.00
N TYR A 68 15.96 10.56 -1.94
CA TYR A 68 16.67 9.46 -2.61
C TYR A 68 16.01 9.05 -3.94
N THR A 69 14.97 9.75 -4.40
CA THR A 69 14.24 9.45 -5.65
C THR A 69 15.07 9.57 -6.93
N ARG A 70 16.27 10.18 -6.87
CA ARG A 70 17.24 10.26 -7.97
C ARG A 70 18.66 9.85 -7.56
N ALA A 71 18.84 9.31 -6.37
CA ALA A 71 20.16 8.89 -5.93
C ALA A 71 20.51 7.52 -6.54
N ASP A 72 21.69 7.40 -7.14
CA ASP A 72 22.22 6.11 -7.64
C ASP A 72 22.44 5.09 -6.53
N HIS A 73 22.41 5.53 -5.26
CA HIS A 73 22.58 4.71 -4.09
C HIS A 73 21.52 5.02 -3.03
N VAL A 74 20.51 4.14 -2.93
CA VAL A 74 19.52 4.19 -1.84
C VAL A 74 20.03 3.34 -0.68
N PRO A 75 20.07 3.84 0.56
CA PRO A 75 20.48 3.04 1.71
C PRO A 75 19.56 1.83 1.88
N ALA A 76 20.15 0.62 1.93
CA ALA A 76 19.43 -0.65 1.98
C ALA A 76 18.40 -0.71 3.11
N GLY A 77 18.70 -0.11 4.28
CA GLY A 77 17.77 -0.05 5.40
C GLY A 77 16.50 0.76 5.09
N LEU A 78 16.62 1.90 4.42
CA LEU A 78 15.47 2.73 4.06
C LEU A 78 14.60 2.05 2.99
N CYS A 79 15.27 1.38 2.05
CA CYS A 79 14.66 0.58 0.99
C CYS A 79 13.87 -0.61 1.55
N ALA A 80 14.45 -1.36 2.51
CA ALA A 80 13.78 -2.46 3.19
C ALA A 80 12.57 -1.98 4.02
N ILE A 81 12.70 -0.86 4.73
CA ILE A 81 11.60 -0.26 5.49
C ILE A 81 10.48 0.19 4.54
N GLN A 82 10.79 0.88 3.45
CA GLN A 82 9.78 1.30 2.47
C GLN A 82 9.08 0.08 1.86
N ALA A 83 9.83 -0.91 1.39
CA ALA A 83 9.28 -2.11 0.77
C ALA A 83 8.30 -2.82 1.72
N SER A 84 8.73 -3.06 2.96
CA SER A 84 7.90 -3.72 3.98
C SER A 84 6.63 -2.94 4.32
N LEU A 85 6.72 -1.61 4.43
CA LEU A 85 5.56 -0.74 4.65
C LEU A 85 4.62 -0.72 3.45
N VAL A 86 5.15 -0.75 2.22
CA VAL A 86 4.34 -0.82 0.99
C VAL A 86 3.55 -2.13 0.96
N TYR A 87 4.19 -3.28 1.18
CA TYR A 87 3.49 -4.57 1.24
C TYR A 87 2.48 -4.66 2.40
N GLY A 88 2.82 -4.12 3.57
CA GLY A 88 1.87 -4.06 4.69
C GLY A 88 0.67 -3.15 4.39
N SER A 89 0.93 -1.99 3.78
CA SER A 89 -0.10 -1.00 3.49
C SER A 89 -1.05 -1.42 2.36
N THR A 90 -0.59 -2.14 1.35
CA THR A 90 -1.45 -2.71 0.30
C THR A 90 -2.41 -3.76 0.89
N ALA A 91 -1.92 -4.63 1.77
CA ALA A 91 -2.77 -5.59 2.47
C ALA A 91 -3.79 -4.89 3.38
N MET A 92 -3.36 -3.85 4.10
CA MET A 92 -4.23 -3.03 4.95
C MET A 92 -5.36 -2.36 4.15
N THR A 93 -5.05 -1.71 3.02
CA THR A 93 -6.06 -1.02 2.21
C THR A 93 -7.04 -1.99 1.58
N ALA A 94 -6.59 -3.18 1.17
CA ALA A 94 -7.48 -4.24 0.68
C ALA A 94 -8.48 -4.69 1.76
N VAL A 95 -8.01 -4.95 2.99
CA VAL A 95 -8.87 -5.34 4.12
C VAL A 95 -9.83 -4.21 4.50
N ALA A 96 -9.34 -2.97 4.57
CA ALA A 96 -10.17 -1.80 4.88
C ALA A 96 -11.25 -1.57 3.80
N GLY A 97 -10.91 -1.75 2.52
CA GLY A 97 -11.85 -1.67 1.41
C GLY A 97 -12.93 -2.75 1.49
N LEU A 98 -12.55 -4.00 1.77
CA LEU A 98 -13.50 -5.10 1.96
C LEU A 98 -14.47 -4.80 3.11
N ILE A 99 -13.96 -4.34 4.25
CA ILE A 99 -14.77 -3.93 5.40
C ILE A 99 -15.77 -2.83 5.01
N MET A 100 -15.32 -1.82 4.27
CA MET A 100 -16.18 -0.74 3.80
C MET A 100 -17.30 -1.25 2.88
N VAL A 101 -16.96 -2.10 1.91
CA VAL A 101 -17.94 -2.69 0.98
C VAL A 101 -18.95 -3.56 1.73
N VAL A 102 -18.50 -4.42 2.64
CA VAL A 102 -19.38 -5.26 3.46
C VAL A 102 -20.29 -4.42 4.34
N GLN A 103 -19.78 -3.32 4.91
CA GLN A 103 -20.58 -2.40 5.73
C GLN A 103 -21.66 -1.70 4.90
N ILE A 104 -21.32 -1.23 3.70
CA ILE A 104 -22.26 -0.61 2.77
C ILE A 104 -23.32 -1.65 2.37
N TRP A 105 -22.88 -2.84 1.95
CA TRP A 105 -23.76 -3.94 1.57
C TRP A 105 -24.71 -4.33 2.70
N SER A 106 -24.23 -4.45 3.94
CA SER A 106 -25.04 -4.78 5.12
C SER A 106 -26.01 -3.65 5.53
N THR A 107 -25.80 -2.43 5.04
CA THR A 107 -26.72 -1.30 5.24
C THR A 107 -27.88 -1.36 4.23
N PHE A 108 -27.62 -1.82 3.00
CA PHE A 108 -28.61 -1.93 1.92
C PHE A 108 -29.36 -3.27 1.90
N CYS A 109 -28.66 -4.38 2.16
CA CYS A 109 -29.25 -5.70 2.31
C CYS A 109 -29.44 -5.99 3.79
N ALA A 110 -30.64 -6.47 4.16
CA ALA A 110 -31.01 -6.78 5.54
C ALA A 110 -29.88 -7.48 6.30
N PRO A 111 -29.64 -7.10 7.58
CA PRO A 111 -28.47 -7.55 8.31
C PRO A 111 -28.44 -9.07 8.33
N TRP A 112 -27.42 -9.65 7.71
CA TRP A 112 -27.11 -11.06 7.90
C TRP A 112 -26.87 -11.22 9.40
N GLY A 113 -27.86 -11.80 10.09
CA GLY A 113 -27.81 -12.05 11.51
C GLY A 113 -26.74 -13.09 11.78
N LEU A 114 -25.48 -12.67 11.89
CA LEU A 114 -24.41 -13.47 12.46
C LEU A 114 -24.70 -13.56 13.97
N PRO A 115 -25.17 -14.72 14.47
CA PRO A 115 -25.65 -14.85 15.85
C PRO A 115 -24.51 -14.64 16.88
N TYR A 116 -23.26 -14.88 16.48
CA TYR A 116 -22.08 -14.84 17.34
C TYR A 116 -21.66 -13.42 17.80
N VAL A 117 -22.00 -12.38 17.04
CA VAL A 117 -21.59 -10.98 17.35
C VAL A 117 -22.68 -10.15 18.03
N SER A 118 -23.79 -10.79 18.43
CA SER A 118 -24.96 -10.12 19.04
C SER A 118 -24.78 -9.76 20.52
N SER A 119 -23.87 -10.45 21.22
CA SER A 119 -23.59 -10.22 22.65
C SER A 119 -22.64 -9.05 22.93
N LEU A 120 -21.96 -8.53 21.90
CA LEU A 120 -20.97 -7.46 22.07
C LEU A 120 -21.60 -6.09 21.85
N SER A 121 -21.18 -5.09 22.64
CA SER A 121 -21.62 -3.71 22.46
C SER A 121 -21.22 -3.20 21.07
N ARG A 122 -22.07 -2.35 20.48
CA ARG A 122 -21.85 -1.77 19.14
C ARG A 122 -20.48 -1.09 19.01
N ALA A 123 -20.02 -0.45 20.08
CA ALA A 123 -18.70 0.19 20.13
C ALA A 123 -17.56 -0.84 20.03
N VAL A 124 -17.60 -1.92 20.80
CA VAL A 124 -16.56 -2.96 20.78
C VAL A 124 -16.49 -3.65 19.42
N LYS A 125 -17.65 -3.97 18.82
CA LYS A 125 -17.70 -4.54 17.47
C LYS A 125 -17.05 -3.61 16.44
N LEU A 126 -17.33 -2.31 16.52
CA LEU A 126 -16.71 -1.29 15.67
C LEU A 126 -15.19 -1.24 15.90
N THR A 127 -14.74 -1.15 17.15
CA THR A 127 -13.31 -1.10 17.47
C THR A 127 -12.56 -2.33 16.96
N ILE A 128 -13.13 -3.54 17.10
CA ILE A 128 -12.54 -4.76 16.57
C ILE A 128 -12.40 -4.66 15.05
N VAL A 129 -13.48 -4.32 14.34
CA VAL A 129 -13.47 -4.19 12.87
C VAL A 129 -12.47 -3.14 12.40
N LEU A 130 -12.38 -2.00 13.09
CA LEU A 130 -11.39 -0.95 12.78
C LEU A 130 -9.96 -1.41 13.04
N SER A 131 -9.71 -2.25 14.05
CA SER A 131 -8.38 -2.71 14.40
C SER A 131 -7.78 -3.73 13.41
N VAL A 132 -8.62 -4.53 12.73
CA VAL A 132 -8.18 -5.56 11.78
C VAL A 132 -7.20 -5.04 10.72
N PRO A 133 -7.50 -3.97 9.95
CA PRO A 133 -6.59 -3.47 8.92
C PRO A 133 -5.21 -3.06 9.47
N TYR A 134 -5.15 -2.48 10.68
CA TYR A 134 -3.88 -2.12 11.31
C TYR A 134 -3.09 -3.33 11.80
N MET A 135 -3.79 -4.35 12.29
CA MET A 135 -3.13 -5.62 12.63
C MET A 135 -2.55 -6.28 11.38
N THR A 136 -3.27 -6.27 10.26
CA THR A 136 -2.76 -6.74 8.96
C THR A 136 -1.53 -5.96 8.52
N LEU A 137 -1.55 -4.63 8.66
CA LEU A 137 -0.38 -3.78 8.39
C LEU A 137 0.84 -4.24 9.19
N LEU A 138 0.70 -4.37 10.51
CA LEU A 138 1.80 -4.74 11.40
C LEU A 138 2.33 -6.15 11.08
N LEU A 139 1.43 -7.12 10.87
CA LEU A 139 1.82 -8.50 10.59
C LEU A 139 2.51 -8.64 9.22
N CYS A 140 1.92 -8.06 8.17
CA CYS A 140 2.50 -8.12 6.82
C CYS A 140 3.79 -7.29 6.70
N SER A 141 3.86 -6.14 7.37
CA SER A 141 5.08 -5.31 7.41
C SER A 141 6.18 -6.00 8.22
N ALA A 142 5.87 -6.61 9.37
CA ALA A 142 6.85 -7.38 10.14
C ALA A 142 7.34 -8.61 9.37
N ALA A 143 6.45 -9.36 8.72
CA ALA A 143 6.82 -10.53 7.93
C ALA A 143 7.73 -10.16 6.74
N SER A 144 7.37 -9.13 5.98
CA SER A 144 8.18 -8.66 4.86
C SER A 144 9.49 -8.01 5.31
N GLY A 145 9.49 -7.25 6.41
CA GLY A 145 10.69 -6.66 7.01
C GLY A 145 11.65 -7.73 7.53
N TYR A 146 11.14 -8.78 8.17
CA TYR A 146 11.94 -9.92 8.61
C TYR A 146 12.64 -10.61 7.44
N VAL A 147 11.92 -10.84 6.34
CA VAL A 147 12.52 -11.39 5.11
C VAL A 147 13.56 -10.44 4.52
N ALA A 148 13.28 -9.13 4.50
CA ALA A 148 14.21 -8.13 3.97
C ALA A 148 15.52 -8.01 4.76
N VAL A 149 15.47 -8.15 6.09
CA VAL A 149 16.66 -8.09 6.96
C VAL A 149 17.47 -9.39 6.90
N THR A 150 16.79 -10.53 6.79
CA THR A 150 17.46 -11.84 6.73
C THR A 150 18.13 -12.13 5.39
N HIS A 151 17.64 -11.53 4.31
CA HIS A 151 18.18 -11.70 2.96
C HIS A 151 18.42 -10.34 2.28
N PRO A 152 19.43 -9.57 2.71
CA PRO A 152 19.70 -8.23 2.18
C PRO A 152 20.06 -8.22 0.69
N ASP A 153 20.57 -9.34 0.16
CA ASP A 153 20.95 -9.49 -1.25
C ASP A 153 19.75 -9.53 -2.22
N ASN A 154 18.52 -9.69 -1.71
CA ASN A 154 17.30 -9.80 -2.51
C ASN A 154 16.51 -8.48 -2.61
N VAL A 155 17.07 -7.37 -2.11
CA VAL A 155 16.41 -6.06 -2.12
C VAL A 155 16.89 -5.26 -3.34
N ILE A 156 16.07 -5.22 -4.38
CA ILE A 156 16.42 -4.53 -5.63
C ILE A 156 15.52 -3.29 -5.78
N ALA A 157 16.14 -2.13 -5.94
CA ALA A 157 15.46 -0.91 -6.33
C ALA A 157 15.20 -0.94 -7.84
N LEU A 158 14.09 -1.55 -8.27
CA LEU A 158 13.80 -1.75 -9.70
C LEU A 158 13.73 -0.44 -10.51
N SER A 159 13.46 0.72 -9.89
CA SER A 159 13.29 1.98 -10.65
C SER A 159 13.51 3.29 -9.87
N GLY A 160 14.01 3.27 -8.63
CA GLY A 160 14.13 4.48 -7.79
C GLY A 160 12.78 5.10 -7.34
N ILE A 161 11.65 4.45 -7.67
CA ILE A 161 10.28 4.87 -7.30
C ILE A 161 9.84 4.17 -6.01
N TYR A 162 10.05 2.86 -5.94
CA TYR A 162 9.79 2.03 -4.77
C TYR A 162 10.75 0.85 -4.75
N CYS A 163 10.98 0.32 -3.57
CA CYS A 163 11.77 -0.88 -3.35
C CYS A 163 10.89 -2.13 -3.35
N SER A 164 11.36 -3.19 -3.99
CA SER A 164 10.69 -4.49 -4.03
C SER A 164 11.60 -5.57 -3.46
N ILE A 165 11.02 -6.56 -2.79
CA ILE A 165 11.75 -7.72 -2.26
C ILE A 165 11.61 -8.84 -3.28
N GLU A 166 12.68 -9.20 -3.97
CA GLU A 166 12.64 -10.30 -4.92
C GLU A 166 12.68 -11.64 -4.15
N THR A 167 11.50 -12.21 -3.91
CA THR A 167 11.41 -13.59 -3.41
C THR A 167 11.40 -14.52 -4.62
N GLY A 168 12.31 -15.51 -4.65
CA GLY A 168 12.53 -16.40 -5.80
C GLY A 168 11.29 -17.16 -6.32
N PHE A 169 10.15 -17.10 -5.61
CA PHE A 169 8.88 -17.70 -6.01
C PHE A 169 8.16 -16.97 -7.15
N PHE A 170 8.34 -15.65 -7.29
CA PHE A 170 7.80 -14.87 -8.43
C PHE A 170 8.78 -14.73 -9.60
N SER A 171 10.05 -15.08 -9.37
CA SER A 171 11.13 -14.91 -10.36
C SER A 171 10.93 -15.81 -11.58
N THR A 172 10.14 -16.90 -11.54
CA THR A 172 9.87 -17.73 -12.73
C THR A 172 9.05 -17.03 -13.81
N SER A 173 8.18 -16.08 -13.46
CA SER A 173 7.35 -15.37 -14.46
C SER A 173 7.99 -14.10 -15.00
N ASP A 174 8.88 -13.45 -14.24
CA ASP A 174 9.60 -12.25 -14.70
C ASP A 174 10.92 -12.61 -15.40
N ARG A 175 11.65 -13.61 -14.88
CA ARG A 175 12.87 -14.15 -15.49
C ARG A 175 12.60 -14.80 -16.85
N SER A 176 11.38 -15.27 -17.13
CA SER A 176 11.01 -15.77 -18.46
C SER A 176 10.72 -14.64 -19.47
N VAL A 177 10.43 -13.41 -19.04
CA VAL A 177 10.36 -12.24 -19.92
C VAL A 177 11.76 -11.64 -20.12
N VAL A 178 12.55 -11.53 -19.06
CA VAL A 178 13.93 -11.01 -19.12
C VAL A 178 14.87 -11.96 -19.88
N LEU A 179 14.88 -13.27 -19.59
CA LEU A 179 15.73 -14.24 -20.30
C LEU A 179 15.27 -14.54 -21.74
N ARG A 180 13.97 -14.43 -22.03
CA ARG A 180 13.47 -14.52 -23.41
C ARG A 180 13.91 -13.32 -24.23
N ASN A 181 14.10 -12.16 -23.60
CA ASN A 181 14.63 -10.97 -24.26
C ASN A 181 16.16 -11.04 -24.44
N ASP A 182 16.90 -11.59 -23.47
CA ASP A 182 18.35 -11.86 -23.62
C ASP A 182 18.65 -12.91 -24.71
N SER A 183 17.83 -13.97 -24.82
CA SER A 183 18.02 -15.02 -25.82
C SER A 183 17.71 -14.57 -27.25
N ALA A 184 16.90 -13.51 -27.43
CA ALA A 184 16.58 -12.94 -28.73
C ALA A 184 17.66 -11.99 -29.25
N ASP A 185 18.40 -11.32 -28.35
CA ASP A 185 19.52 -10.45 -28.71
C ASP A 185 20.82 -11.22 -28.97
N SER A 186 21.03 -12.38 -28.33
CA SER A 186 22.23 -13.20 -28.56
C SER A 186 22.25 -13.97 -29.89
N LEU A 187 21.18 -13.91 -30.69
CA LEU A 187 21.08 -14.51 -32.03
C LEU A 187 21.13 -13.46 -33.17
N ARG A 188 21.44 -12.19 -32.85
CA ARG A 188 21.71 -11.10 -33.80
C ARG A 188 23.15 -10.57 -33.70
N ILE A 189 24.12 -11.47 -33.59
CA ILE A 189 25.53 -11.18 -33.90
C ILE A 189 25.99 -12.19 -34.95
#